data_AF-A0A0D2QDJ4-F1
#
_entry.id   AF-A0A0D2QDJ4-F1
#
_cell.length_a   1.000
_cell.length_b   1.000
_cell.length_c   1.000
_cell.angle_alpha   90.00
_cell.angle_beta   90.00
_cell.angle_gamma   90.00
#
_symmetry.space_group_name_H-M   'P 1'
#
loop_
_entity.id
_entity.type
_entity.pdbx_description
1 polymer ?
#
loop_
_entity_poly.entity_id
_entity_poly.type
_entity_poly.pdbx_seq_one_letter_code
_entity_poly.pdbx_strand_id
1 'polypeptide(L)'
;MSAIPPSTPFPVPGLNGTSDNANPAEFLSFLRNIINEYLGDSCPRITKNKDTWVTIVNGLTDHLLGTFPLPDVVSWDAMEEKVEMTGVSLEVIRRVFLRVESVDIGSEGIVRKLSARLLDFCKALDIWREAEVACAEGMSSPAQLRCMAFETLVSVLRCLGDNTPMISEEHDPSWKSLRIILKEYVAVVQGLMSPATPLPNSFVVSFYSKPHVSSSKGPDQEEASPLEVFIPSLSRIPSFLILIIDVLPNYLNLTCFIA
;
A
#
# COMPACT_ATOMS: atom_id res chain seq x y z
N MET A 1 18.26 -0.75 27.33
CA MET A 1 18.92 -1.82 26.55
C MET A 1 18.51 -1.61 25.10
N SER A 2 19.44 -1.19 24.23
CA SER A 2 19.14 -1.04 22.79
C SER A 2 19.01 -2.43 22.19
N ALA A 3 17.79 -2.84 21.82
CA ALA A 3 17.56 -4.08 21.09
C ALA A 3 18.17 -3.90 19.69
N ILE A 4 19.33 -4.52 19.48
CA ILE A 4 19.92 -4.67 18.15
C ILE A 4 19.09 -5.77 17.46
N PRO A 5 18.49 -5.52 16.28
CA PRO A 5 17.78 -6.57 15.57
C PRO A 5 18.75 -7.72 15.28
N PRO A 6 18.34 -8.98 15.45
CA PRO A 6 19.21 -10.12 15.20
C PRO A 6 19.79 -10.07 13.79
N SER A 7 21.07 -10.44 13.65
CA SER A 7 21.77 -10.49 12.36
C SER A 7 21.28 -11.59 11.42
N THR A 8 20.29 -12.37 11.85
CA THR A 8 19.64 -13.41 11.08
C THR A 8 18.32 -12.89 10.51
N PRO A 9 17.96 -13.22 9.25
CA PRO A 9 16.65 -12.89 8.68
C PRO A 9 15.54 -13.31 9.65
N PHE A 10 14.55 -12.45 9.89
CA PHE A 10 13.39 -12.84 10.69
C PHE A 10 12.77 -14.08 10.04
N PRO A 11 12.59 -15.19 10.78
CA PRO A 11 11.77 -16.27 10.29
C PRO A 11 10.34 -15.74 10.25
N VAL A 12 9.92 -15.20 9.11
CA VAL A 12 8.55 -14.70 8.94
C VAL A 12 7.65 -15.90 8.71
N PRO A 13 6.73 -16.23 9.64
CA PRO A 13 5.81 -17.33 9.43
C PRO A 13 4.95 -17.06 8.19
N GLY A 14 4.78 -18.06 7.31
CA GLY A 14 3.86 -17.98 6.18
C GLY A 14 4.30 -17.17 4.94
N LEU A 15 5.35 -16.33 5.01
CA LEU A 15 5.82 -15.57 3.83
C LEU A 15 6.92 -16.26 3.02
N ASN A 16 7.63 -17.24 3.59
CA ASN A 16 8.81 -17.86 2.98
C ASN A 16 8.59 -19.29 2.41
N GLY A 17 7.34 -19.70 2.18
CA GLY A 17 6.98 -20.95 1.47
C GLY A 17 7.53 -22.27 2.04
N THR A 18 8.12 -22.26 3.24
CA THR A 18 8.82 -23.42 3.85
C THR A 18 8.10 -23.95 5.09
N SER A 19 7.04 -23.28 5.54
CA SER A 19 6.15 -23.74 6.62
C SER A 19 4.70 -23.45 6.25
N ASP A 20 4.10 -24.37 5.50
CA ASP A 20 2.70 -24.32 5.03
C ASP A 20 1.63 -24.38 6.16
N ASN A 21 2.06 -24.28 7.42
CA ASN A 21 1.19 -24.46 8.60
C ASN A 21 1.15 -23.25 9.54
N ALA A 22 1.66 -22.08 9.14
CA ALA A 22 1.55 -20.89 9.99
C ALA A 22 0.07 -20.52 10.17
N ASN A 23 -0.43 -20.64 11.40
CA ASN A 23 -1.80 -20.26 11.73
C ASN A 23 -1.95 -18.74 11.59
N PRO A 24 -3.00 -18.20 10.96
CA PRO A 24 -3.28 -16.76 10.92
C PRO A 24 -3.12 -16.03 12.27
N ALA A 25 -3.51 -16.64 13.38
CA ALA A 25 -3.34 -16.07 14.73
C ALA A 25 -1.86 -15.93 15.13
N GLU A 26 -0.99 -16.86 14.73
CA GLU A 26 0.45 -16.78 14.95
C GLU A 26 1.07 -15.67 14.10
N PHE A 27 0.65 -15.55 12.84
CA PHE A 27 1.10 -14.48 11.97
C PHE A 27 0.68 -13.11 12.49
N LEU A 28 -0.57 -12.96 12.93
CA LEU A 28 -1.06 -11.72 13.55
C LEU A 28 -0.27 -11.37 14.82
N SER A 29 -0.01 -12.36 15.67
CA SER A 29 0.81 -12.20 16.88
C SER A 29 2.23 -11.78 16.53
N PHE A 30 2.81 -12.36 15.49
CA PHE A 30 4.11 -11.98 14.96
C PHE A 30 4.14 -10.52 14.49
N LEU A 31 3.14 -10.06 13.72
CA LEU A 31 3.08 -8.66 13.26
C LEU A 31 2.97 -7.68 14.45
N ARG A 32 2.14 -8.01 15.44
CA ARG A 32 2.01 -7.21 16.68
C ARG A 32 3.32 -7.14 17.46
N ASN A 33 4.02 -8.27 17.58
CA ASN A 33 5.33 -8.33 18.24
C ASN A 33 6.36 -7.48 17.49
N ILE A 34 6.38 -7.53 16.15
CA ILE A 34 7.23 -6.66 15.34
C ILE A 34 7.00 -5.18 15.67
N ILE A 35 5.74 -4.77 15.75
CA ILE A 35 5.39 -3.38 16.08
C ILE A 35 5.94 -3.03 17.46
N ASN A 36 5.65 -3.85 18.47
CA ASN A 36 5.99 -3.55 19.86
C ASN A 36 7.50 -3.57 20.14
N GLU A 37 8.23 -4.53 19.55
CA GLU A 37 9.66 -4.71 19.83
C GLU A 37 10.55 -3.76 19.01
N TYR A 38 10.20 -3.52 17.74
CA TYR A 38 11.12 -2.84 16.80
C TYR A 38 10.58 -1.50 16.29
N LEU A 39 9.27 -1.35 16.14
CA LEU A 39 8.67 -0.21 15.43
C LEU A 39 7.87 0.76 16.33
N GLY A 40 7.85 0.52 17.64
CA GLY A 40 7.17 1.38 18.60
C GLY A 40 7.72 2.80 18.65
N ASP A 41 6.90 3.75 19.09
CA ASP A 41 7.28 5.18 19.15
C ASP A 41 8.53 5.45 20.00
N SER A 42 8.70 4.67 21.07
CA SER A 42 9.84 4.74 21.99
C SER A 42 11.08 3.98 21.50
N CYS A 43 11.00 3.19 20.44
CA CYS A 43 12.15 2.47 19.92
C CYS A 43 13.16 3.46 19.30
N PRO A 44 14.45 3.10 19.14
CA PRO A 44 15.38 3.88 18.33
C PRO A 44 15.05 3.76 16.83
N ARG A 45 15.60 4.64 15.98
CA ARG A 45 15.52 4.45 14.52
C ARG A 45 16.36 3.24 14.10
N ILE A 46 15.90 2.53 13.09
CA ILE A 46 16.54 1.32 12.58
C ILE A 46 17.44 1.72 11.41
N THR A 47 18.75 1.48 11.55
CA THR A 47 19.76 1.87 10.53
C THR A 47 20.43 0.67 9.86
N LYS A 48 20.07 -0.55 10.27
CA LYS A 48 20.63 -1.83 9.80
C LYS A 48 19.54 -2.78 9.32
N ASN A 49 19.93 -3.81 8.57
CA ASN A 49 19.03 -4.87 8.09
C ASN A 49 17.85 -4.35 7.25
N LYS A 50 18.06 -3.26 6.51
CA LYS A 50 17.05 -2.65 5.65
C LYS A 50 16.43 -3.66 4.69
N ASP A 51 17.24 -4.50 4.06
CA ASP A 51 16.76 -5.48 3.07
C ASP A 51 15.70 -6.42 3.67
N THR A 52 15.83 -6.79 4.94
CA THR A 52 14.85 -7.60 5.64
C THR A 52 13.51 -6.86 5.79
N TRP A 53 13.53 -5.57 6.11
CA TRP A 53 12.32 -4.76 6.20
C TRP A 53 11.68 -4.53 4.84
N VAL A 54 12.50 -4.36 3.80
CA VAL A 54 12.07 -4.28 2.41
C VAL A 54 11.37 -5.59 2.01
N THR A 55 11.91 -6.75 2.37
CA THR A 55 11.28 -8.07 2.16
C THR A 55 9.95 -8.19 2.90
N ILE A 56 9.87 -7.77 4.17
CA ILE A 56 8.64 -7.80 4.97
C ILE A 56 7.56 -6.94 4.29
N VAL A 57 7.87 -5.68 3.95
CA VAL A 57 6.93 -4.78 3.27
C VAL A 57 6.49 -5.38 1.93
N ASN A 58 7.42 -5.95 1.17
CA ASN A 58 7.12 -6.58 -0.11
C ASN A 58 6.13 -7.74 0.05
N GLY A 59 6.39 -8.66 0.98
CA GLY A 59 5.51 -9.80 1.25
C GLY A 59 4.13 -9.37 1.76
N LEU A 60 4.05 -8.40 2.66
CA LEU A 60 2.77 -7.83 3.10
C LEU A 60 2.00 -7.19 1.95
N THR A 61 2.70 -6.49 1.05
CA THR A 61 2.07 -5.87 -0.12
C THR A 61 1.48 -6.94 -1.06
N ASP A 62 2.21 -8.02 -1.30
CA ASP A 62 1.80 -9.07 -2.24
C ASP A 62 0.65 -9.92 -1.69
N HIS A 63 0.71 -10.31 -0.42
CA HIS A 63 -0.24 -11.27 0.15
C HIS A 63 -1.45 -10.63 0.84
N LEU A 64 -1.31 -9.44 1.44
CA LEU A 64 -2.36 -8.81 2.25
C LEU A 64 -3.07 -7.67 1.51
N LEU A 65 -2.35 -6.97 0.64
CA LEU A 65 -2.90 -5.87 -0.18
C LEU A 65 -3.18 -6.28 -1.63
N GLY A 66 -2.85 -7.52 -2.02
CA GLY A 66 -2.96 -8.01 -3.40
C GLY A 66 -4.39 -7.94 -3.94
N THR A 67 -5.33 -8.67 -3.31
CA THR A 67 -6.74 -8.63 -3.70
C THR A 67 -7.61 -8.62 -2.45
N PHE A 68 -8.44 -7.58 -2.32
CA PHE A 68 -9.45 -7.51 -1.28
C PHE A 68 -10.83 -7.88 -1.86
N PRO A 69 -11.55 -8.85 -1.29
CA PRO A 69 -12.86 -9.26 -1.81
C PRO A 69 -13.84 -8.10 -1.88
N LEU A 70 -14.76 -8.15 -2.84
CA LEU A 70 -15.84 -7.18 -3.00
C LEU A 70 -17.13 -7.68 -2.30
N PRO A 71 -18.10 -6.78 -2.00
CA PRO A 71 -19.33 -7.14 -1.27
C PRO A 71 -20.21 -8.21 -1.94
N ASP A 72 -20.08 -8.40 -3.25
CA ASP A 72 -20.80 -9.41 -4.03
C ASP A 72 -20.18 -10.82 -3.90
N VAL A 73 -18.97 -10.92 -3.36
CA VAL A 73 -18.22 -12.18 -3.22
C VAL A 73 -18.33 -12.75 -1.81
N VAL A 74 -18.29 -11.89 -0.78
CA VAL A 74 -18.25 -12.29 0.63
C VAL A 74 -18.93 -11.22 1.48
N SER A 75 -19.40 -11.57 2.68
CA SER A 75 -19.90 -10.60 3.67
C SER A 75 -18.75 -9.98 4.47
N TRP A 76 -18.96 -8.76 5.01
CA TRP A 76 -17.95 -8.08 5.83
C TRP A 76 -17.60 -8.89 7.08
N ASP A 77 -18.61 -9.42 7.78
CA ASP A 77 -18.44 -10.22 9.00
C ASP A 77 -17.59 -11.48 8.76
N ALA A 78 -17.70 -12.12 7.59
CA ALA A 78 -16.90 -13.29 7.24
C ALA A 78 -15.42 -12.94 6.94
N MET A 79 -15.06 -11.65 6.92
CA MET A 79 -13.70 -11.17 6.70
C MET A 79 -13.04 -10.63 7.97
N GLU A 80 -13.58 -10.88 9.17
CA GLU A 80 -13.04 -10.39 10.46
C GLU A 80 -11.52 -10.54 10.57
N GLU A 81 -11.02 -11.77 10.43
CA GLU A 81 -9.59 -12.08 10.51
C GLU A 81 -8.76 -11.37 9.42
N LYS A 82 -9.29 -11.30 8.20
CA LYS A 82 -8.61 -10.60 7.09
C LYS A 82 -8.56 -9.09 7.34
N VAL A 83 -9.64 -8.49 7.83
CA VAL A 83 -9.72 -7.06 8.16
C VAL A 83 -8.74 -6.70 9.28
N GLU A 84 -8.70 -7.51 10.34
CA GLU A 84 -7.77 -7.33 11.44
C GLU A 84 -6.31 -7.45 10.97
N MET A 85 -6.01 -8.51 10.22
CA MET A 85 -4.67 -8.76 9.70
C MET A 85 -4.21 -7.68 8.71
N THR A 86 -5.09 -7.20 7.83
CA THR A 86 -4.79 -6.07 6.93
C THR A 86 -4.55 -4.79 7.73
N GLY A 87 -5.34 -4.51 8.76
CA GLY A 87 -5.15 -3.35 9.63
C GLY A 87 -3.77 -3.33 10.30
N VAL A 88 -3.37 -4.44 10.92
CA VAL A 88 -2.03 -4.58 11.52
C VAL A 88 -0.92 -4.51 10.47
N SER A 89 -1.13 -5.09 9.29
CA SER A 89 -0.16 -5.03 8.18
C SER A 89 0.09 -3.60 7.69
N LEU A 90 -0.97 -2.80 7.55
CA LEU A 90 -0.87 -1.39 7.17
C LEU A 90 -0.07 -0.59 8.19
N GLU A 91 -0.24 -0.88 9.47
CA GLU A 91 0.52 -0.25 10.55
C GLU A 91 1.99 -0.65 10.49
N VAL A 92 2.31 -1.93 10.29
CA VAL A 92 3.70 -2.38 10.07
C VAL A 92 4.34 -1.64 8.91
N ILE A 93 3.68 -1.60 7.75
CA ILE A 93 4.18 -0.92 6.55
C ILE A 93 4.43 0.56 6.86
N ARG A 94 3.44 1.27 7.39
CA ARG A 94 3.56 2.69 7.74
C ARG A 94 4.74 2.93 8.66
N ARG A 95 4.85 2.13 9.72
CA ARG A 95 5.91 2.28 10.72
C ARG A 95 7.29 1.97 10.15
N VAL A 96 7.43 0.98 9.26
CA VAL A 96 8.70 0.71 8.57
C VAL A 96 9.19 1.96 7.83
N PHE A 97 8.32 2.63 7.06
CA PHE A 97 8.70 3.87 6.36
C PHE A 97 9.00 5.05 7.28
N LEU A 98 8.41 5.09 8.48
CA LEU A 98 8.70 6.15 9.46
C LEU A 98 9.96 5.89 10.30
N ARG A 99 10.39 4.63 10.42
CA ARG A 99 11.36 4.20 11.45
C ARG A 99 12.65 3.59 10.89
N VAL A 100 12.61 3.02 9.68
CA VAL A 100 13.75 2.39 9.03
C VAL A 100 14.41 3.41 8.11
N GLU A 101 15.64 3.80 8.43
CA GLU A 101 16.39 4.76 7.62
C GLU A 101 16.65 4.21 6.22
N SER A 102 16.44 5.08 5.23
CA SER A 102 16.76 4.81 3.83
C SER A 102 16.01 3.61 3.24
N VAL A 103 14.89 3.17 3.82
CA VAL A 103 14.11 2.02 3.30
C VAL A 103 13.64 2.23 1.86
N ASP A 104 13.51 3.47 1.45
CA ASP A 104 13.16 3.98 0.13
C ASP A 104 14.30 3.96 -0.90
N ILE A 105 15.57 4.02 -0.46
CA ILE A 105 16.72 4.05 -1.37
C ILE A 105 16.82 2.71 -2.13
N GLY A 106 16.85 2.70 -3.46
CA GLY A 106 16.97 1.45 -4.23
C GLY A 106 15.76 0.49 -4.14
N SER A 107 14.67 0.88 -3.47
CA SER A 107 13.43 0.10 -3.37
C SER A 107 12.28 0.69 -4.21
N GLU A 108 12.62 1.47 -5.25
CA GLU A 108 11.64 2.18 -6.08
C GLU A 108 10.52 1.27 -6.60
N GLY A 109 10.87 0.06 -7.08
CA GLY A 109 9.87 -0.90 -7.54
C GLY A 109 8.83 -1.27 -6.48
N ILE A 110 9.25 -1.38 -5.22
CA ILE A 110 8.38 -1.72 -4.09
C ILE A 110 7.49 -0.54 -3.73
N VAL A 111 8.04 0.67 -3.72
CA VAL A 111 7.27 1.90 -3.44
C VAL A 111 6.20 2.13 -4.51
N ARG A 112 6.55 1.95 -5.79
CA ARG A 112 5.59 2.04 -6.91
C ARG A 112 4.50 0.96 -6.81
N LYS A 113 4.89 -0.25 -6.44
CA LYS A 113 3.96 -1.37 -6.22
C LYS A 113 3.01 -1.12 -5.06
N LEU A 114 3.56 -0.75 -3.91
CA LEU A 114 2.80 -0.46 -2.70
C LEU A 114 1.82 0.70 -2.92
N SER A 115 2.24 1.73 -3.64
CA SER A 115 1.36 2.87 -3.93
C SER A 115 0.17 2.48 -4.81
N ALA A 116 0.39 1.67 -5.85
CA ALA A 116 -0.71 1.15 -6.68
C ALA A 116 -1.65 0.24 -5.88
N ARG A 117 -1.11 -0.68 -5.07
CA ARG A 117 -1.91 -1.59 -4.22
C ARG A 117 -2.72 -0.84 -3.15
N LEU A 118 -2.16 0.18 -2.52
CA LEU A 118 -2.89 0.99 -1.53
C LEU A 118 -4.03 1.78 -2.18
N LEU A 119 -3.85 2.27 -3.41
CA LEU A 119 -4.93 2.90 -4.18
C LEU A 119 -6.03 1.90 -4.54
N ASP A 120 -5.66 0.71 -5.02
CA ASP A 120 -6.62 -0.37 -5.32
C ASP A 120 -7.43 -0.75 -4.09
N PHE A 121 -6.74 -0.88 -2.95
CA PHE A 121 -7.34 -1.23 -1.68
C PHE A 121 -8.28 -0.13 -1.16
N CYS A 122 -7.88 1.14 -1.19
CA CYS A 122 -8.77 2.26 -0.84
C CYS A 122 -10.03 2.28 -1.70
N LYS A 123 -9.89 2.04 -3.03
CA LYS A 123 -11.02 1.93 -3.95
C LYS A 123 -11.94 0.76 -3.59
N ALA A 124 -11.39 -0.41 -3.26
CA ALA A 124 -12.19 -1.55 -2.82
C ALA A 124 -12.98 -1.22 -1.53
N LEU A 125 -12.36 -0.53 -0.58
CA LEU A 125 -13.03 -0.09 0.65
C LEU A 125 -14.09 0.97 0.42
N ASP A 126 -13.92 1.86 -0.57
CA ASP A 126 -14.99 2.80 -0.96
C ASP A 126 -16.22 2.06 -1.50
N ILE A 127 -16.05 0.96 -2.23
CA ILE A 127 -17.17 0.08 -2.65
C ILE A 127 -17.85 -0.54 -1.43
N TRP A 128 -17.09 -1.01 -0.44
CA TRP A 128 -17.65 -1.54 0.82
C TRP A 128 -18.40 -0.50 1.64
N ARG A 129 -17.95 0.75 1.66
CA ARG A 129 -18.63 1.84 2.37
C ARG A 129 -19.99 2.13 1.79
N GLU A 130 -20.12 2.07 0.46
CA GLU A 130 -21.40 2.26 -0.22
C GLU A 130 -22.37 1.10 -0.04
N ALA A 131 -21.87 -0.09 0.29
CA ALA A 131 -22.70 -1.24 0.63
C ALA A 131 -23.32 -1.17 2.05
N GLU A 132 -23.02 -0.12 2.82
CA GLU A 132 -23.61 0.16 4.15
C GLU A 132 -23.57 -1.03 5.12
N VAL A 133 -22.43 -1.72 5.16
CA VAL A 133 -22.28 -2.93 5.98
C VAL A 133 -22.28 -2.63 7.48
N ALA A 134 -23.02 -3.44 8.24
CA ALA A 134 -22.92 -3.45 9.69
C ALA A 134 -21.53 -3.94 10.12
N CYS A 135 -20.96 -3.34 11.16
CA CYS A 135 -19.67 -3.73 11.70
C CYS A 135 -19.88 -4.34 13.09
N ALA A 136 -19.37 -5.56 13.30
CA ALA A 136 -19.32 -6.18 14.61
C ALA A 136 -18.50 -5.33 15.59
N GLU A 137 -18.80 -5.46 16.89
CA GLU A 137 -18.05 -4.77 17.94
C GLU A 137 -16.57 -5.19 17.92
N GLY A 138 -15.66 -4.21 17.92
CA GLY A 138 -14.21 -4.44 17.86
C GLY A 138 -13.63 -4.61 16.45
N MET A 139 -14.46 -4.81 15.43
CA MET A 139 -14.01 -4.91 14.03
C MET A 139 -13.87 -3.52 13.40
N SER A 140 -12.75 -3.29 12.68
CA SER A 140 -12.57 -2.06 11.90
C SER A 140 -13.63 -1.95 10.81
N SER A 141 -14.29 -0.80 10.74
CA SER A 141 -15.18 -0.47 9.63
C SER A 141 -14.42 -0.25 8.32
N PRO A 142 -15.08 -0.38 7.15
CA PRO A 142 -14.46 -0.06 5.86
C PRO A 142 -13.89 1.37 5.82
N ALA A 143 -14.55 2.33 6.47
CA ALA A 143 -14.10 3.72 6.56
C ALA A 143 -12.80 3.86 7.36
N GLN A 144 -12.70 3.19 8.53
CA GLN A 144 -11.48 3.21 9.34
C GLN A 144 -10.31 2.58 8.60
N LEU A 145 -10.53 1.42 7.98
CA LEU A 145 -9.49 0.72 7.24
C LEU A 145 -9.02 1.52 6.01
N ARG A 146 -9.93 2.27 5.37
CA ARG A 146 -9.62 3.18 4.26
C ARG A 146 -8.75 4.34 4.73
N CYS A 147 -9.09 4.95 5.87
CA CYS A 147 -8.27 5.99 6.48
C CYS A 147 -6.86 5.49 6.80
N MET A 148 -6.73 4.31 7.40
CA MET A 148 -5.42 3.69 7.68
C MET A 148 -4.62 3.49 6.39
N ALA A 149 -5.22 2.90 5.35
CA ALA A 149 -4.55 2.67 4.08
C ALA A 149 -4.08 3.97 3.41
N PHE A 150 -4.93 5.01 3.43
CA PHE A 150 -4.60 6.32 2.89
C PHE A 150 -3.48 7.00 3.68
N GLU A 151 -3.51 6.94 5.02
CA GLU A 151 -2.43 7.45 5.87
C GLU A 151 -1.11 6.72 5.64
N THR A 152 -1.15 5.40 5.44
CA THR A 152 0.02 4.61 5.06
C THR A 152 0.57 5.07 3.72
N LEU A 153 -0.28 5.26 2.70
CA LEU A 153 0.12 5.76 1.38
C LEU A 153 0.79 7.14 1.49
N VAL A 154 0.18 8.07 2.21
CA VAL A 154 0.73 9.41 2.41
C VAL A 154 2.07 9.35 3.16
N SER A 155 2.19 8.49 4.17
CA SER A 155 3.44 8.32 4.93
C SER A 155 4.58 7.77 4.07
N VAL A 156 4.28 6.78 3.23
CA VAL A 156 5.22 6.23 2.24
C VAL A 156 5.71 7.31 1.29
N LEU A 157 4.80 8.12 0.73
CA LEU A 157 5.16 9.17 -0.22
C LEU A 157 5.94 10.32 0.46
N ARG A 158 5.61 10.65 1.71
CA ARG A 158 6.36 11.64 2.50
C ARG A 158 7.80 11.20 2.75
N CYS A 159 8.00 9.93 3.08
CA CYS A 159 9.36 9.37 3.28
C CYS A 159 10.26 9.58 2.05
N LEU A 160 9.70 9.59 0.84
CA LEU A 160 10.44 9.86 -0.39
C LEU A 160 10.76 11.35 -0.62
N GLY A 161 9.95 12.23 -0.02
CA GLY A 161 10.11 13.68 -0.14
C GLY A 161 11.00 14.27 0.95
N ASP A 162 11.13 13.59 2.09
CA ASP A 162 11.97 14.00 3.21
C ASP A 162 13.44 13.90 2.80
N ASN A 163 14.02 15.06 2.47
CA ASN A 163 15.40 15.26 2.03
C ASN A 163 16.41 15.01 3.16
N THR A 164 16.45 13.78 3.68
CA THR A 164 17.59 13.40 4.53
C THR A 164 18.83 13.44 3.63
N PRO A 165 19.82 14.32 3.91
CA PRO A 165 20.96 14.52 3.02
C PRO A 165 21.95 13.36 3.19
N MET A 166 21.56 12.16 2.77
CA MET A 166 22.54 11.11 2.48
C MET A 166 23.04 11.34 1.06
N ILE A 167 24.03 12.22 0.97
CA ILE A 167 24.86 12.47 -0.21
C ILE A 167 25.76 11.23 -0.39
N SER A 168 25.16 10.12 -0.83
CA SER A 168 25.94 9.06 -1.46
C SER A 168 25.84 9.32 -2.97
N GLU A 169 26.98 9.54 -3.63
CA GLU A 169 27.06 9.74 -5.09
C GLU A 169 26.53 8.53 -5.88
N GLU A 170 26.37 7.38 -5.23
CA GLU A 170 25.99 6.11 -5.85
C GLU A 170 24.48 5.90 -6.01
N HIS A 171 23.63 6.74 -5.40
CA HIS A 171 22.18 6.54 -5.41
C HIS A 171 21.40 7.75 -5.91
N ASP A 172 20.40 7.47 -6.74
CA ASP A 172 19.42 8.47 -7.13
C ASP A 172 18.65 8.96 -5.90
N PRO A 173 18.44 10.29 -5.77
CA PRO A 173 17.75 10.83 -4.63
C PRO A 173 16.27 10.42 -4.64
N SER A 174 15.74 10.08 -3.47
CA SER A 174 14.39 9.53 -3.28
C SER A 174 13.25 10.42 -3.81
N TRP A 175 13.46 11.75 -3.83
CA TRP A 175 12.50 12.68 -4.41
C TRP A 175 12.26 12.43 -5.91
N LYS A 176 13.22 11.82 -6.64
CA LYS A 176 13.02 11.42 -8.04
C LYS A 176 11.94 10.34 -8.15
N SER A 177 12.00 9.32 -7.31
CA SER A 177 10.99 8.25 -7.24
C SER A 177 9.61 8.83 -6.94
N LEU A 178 9.52 9.73 -5.96
CA LEU A 178 8.29 10.47 -5.68
C LEU A 178 7.79 11.22 -6.91
N ARG A 179 8.65 11.99 -7.57
CA ARG A 179 8.28 12.76 -8.76
C ARG A 179 7.75 11.85 -9.87
N ILE A 180 8.32 10.65 -10.01
CA ILE A 180 7.84 9.64 -10.97
C ILE A 180 6.44 9.18 -10.60
N ILE A 181 6.19 8.84 -9.32
CA ILE A 181 4.87 8.41 -8.84
C ILE A 181 3.81 9.52 -9.05
N LEU A 182 4.12 10.76 -8.67
CA LEU A 182 3.19 11.88 -8.82
C LEU A 182 2.89 12.19 -10.30
N LYS A 183 3.90 12.11 -11.18
CA LYS A 183 3.70 12.25 -12.62
C LYS A 183 2.80 11.14 -13.17
N GLU A 184 2.99 9.92 -12.68
CA GLU A 184 2.17 8.78 -13.07
C GLU A 184 0.71 8.98 -12.65
N TYR A 185 0.47 9.48 -11.44
CA TYR A 185 -0.88 9.81 -10.96
C TYR A 185 -1.57 10.85 -11.86
N VAL A 186 -0.85 11.91 -12.23
CA VAL A 186 -1.36 12.92 -13.17
C VAL A 186 -1.62 12.30 -14.55
N ALA A 187 -0.74 11.44 -15.05
CA ALA A 187 -0.90 10.78 -16.35
C ALA A 187 -2.12 9.85 -16.37
N VAL A 188 -2.36 9.09 -15.30
CA VAL A 188 -3.56 8.26 -15.12
C VAL A 188 -4.83 9.11 -15.10
N VAL A 189 -4.85 10.18 -14.30
CA VAL A 189 -5.99 11.12 -14.24
C VAL A 189 -6.29 11.72 -15.62
N GLN A 190 -5.26 12.18 -16.34
CA GLN A 190 -5.40 12.69 -17.71
C GLN A 190 -5.92 11.61 -18.67
N GLY A 191 -5.44 10.38 -18.56
CA GLY A 191 -5.88 9.25 -19.38
C GLY A 191 -7.35 8.92 -19.19
N LEU A 192 -7.83 8.96 -17.94
CA LEU A 192 -9.22 8.69 -17.57
C LEU A 192 -10.18 9.82 -17.93
N MET A 193 -9.71 11.08 -17.89
CA MET A 193 -10.51 12.25 -18.29
C MET A 193 -10.45 12.55 -19.80
N SER A 194 -9.59 11.86 -20.55
CA SER A 194 -9.41 12.10 -21.97
C SER A 194 -10.66 11.66 -22.75
N PRO A 195 -11.30 12.56 -23.52
CA PRO A 195 -12.48 12.20 -24.33
C PRO A 195 -12.13 11.26 -25.49
N ALA A 196 -10.84 11.11 -25.81
CA ALA A 196 -10.37 10.23 -26.87
C ALA A 196 -10.18 8.77 -26.41
N THR A 197 -10.31 8.47 -25.11
CA THR A 197 -10.14 7.11 -24.58
C THR A 197 -11.52 6.44 -24.51
N PRO A 198 -11.84 5.47 -25.39
CA PRO A 198 -13.06 4.69 -25.24
C PRO A 198 -12.94 3.84 -23.97
N LEU A 199 -13.79 4.11 -22.98
CA LEU A 199 -13.80 3.37 -21.71
C LEU A 199 -14.84 2.23 -21.80
N PRO A 200 -14.41 0.96 -21.71
CA PRO A 200 -15.35 -0.14 -21.62
C PRO A 200 -16.08 -0.13 -20.27
N ASN A 201 -17.15 -0.93 -20.16
CA ASN A 201 -17.96 -1.00 -18.94
C ASN A 201 -17.09 -1.30 -17.70
N SER A 202 -16.16 -2.25 -17.82
CA SER A 202 -15.12 -2.53 -16.83
C SER A 202 -13.75 -2.46 -17.50
N PHE A 203 -12.76 -1.91 -16.80
CA PHE A 203 -11.42 -1.70 -17.34
C PHE A 203 -10.36 -1.82 -16.26
N VAL A 204 -9.11 -1.95 -16.69
CA VAL A 204 -7.94 -1.96 -15.82
C VAL A 204 -7.14 -0.68 -16.06
N VAL A 205 -6.73 -0.05 -14.96
CA VAL A 205 -5.78 1.06 -14.95
C VAL A 205 -4.40 0.49 -14.65
N SER A 206 -3.53 0.49 -15.65
CA SER A 206 -2.15 -0.01 -15.54
C SER A 206 -1.21 1.17 -15.28
N PHE A 207 -0.66 1.24 -14.08
CA PHE A 207 0.35 2.24 -13.72
C PHE A 207 1.68 1.89 -14.39
N TYR A 208 2.40 2.93 -14.81
CA TYR A 208 3.70 2.89 -15.48
C TYR A 208 3.70 2.16 -16.83
N SER A 209 2.52 1.97 -17.43
CA SER A 209 2.31 1.30 -18.71
C SER A 209 1.51 2.17 -19.67
N LYS A 210 1.71 2.01 -20.98
CA LYS A 210 0.94 2.71 -22.02
C LYS A 210 0.32 1.70 -22.99
N PRO A 211 -0.97 1.78 -23.31
CA PRO A 211 -1.96 2.72 -22.75
C PRO A 211 -2.23 2.45 -21.25
N HIS A 212 -2.54 3.52 -20.50
CA HIS A 212 -2.87 3.41 -19.06
C HIS A 212 -4.21 2.72 -18.80
N VAL A 213 -5.12 2.75 -19.78
CA VAL A 213 -6.43 2.11 -19.70
C VAL A 213 -6.47 0.98 -20.69
N SER A 214 -6.83 -0.21 -20.22
CA SER A 214 -7.04 -1.39 -21.04
C SER A 214 -8.36 -2.07 -20.67
N SER A 215 -8.96 -2.79 -21.63
CA SER A 215 -10.16 -3.59 -21.33
C SER A 215 -9.80 -4.67 -20.33
N SER A 216 -10.64 -4.90 -19.31
CA SER A 216 -10.40 -6.00 -18.39
C SER A 216 -10.46 -7.32 -19.16
N LYS A 217 -9.39 -8.09 -19.08
CA LYS A 217 -9.41 -9.46 -19.58
C LYS A 217 -10.35 -10.26 -18.67
N GLY A 218 -11.15 -11.16 -19.23
CA GLY A 218 -12.17 -11.91 -18.49
C GLY A 218 -11.60 -12.70 -17.29
N PRO A 219 -12.48 -13.35 -16.49
CA PRO A 219 -12.10 -14.01 -15.23
C PRO A 219 -11.07 -15.15 -15.36
N ASP A 220 -10.75 -15.58 -16.59
CA ASP A 220 -9.86 -16.71 -16.88
C ASP A 220 -8.37 -16.32 -17.11
N GLN A 221 -7.94 -15.09 -16.80
CA GLN A 221 -6.54 -14.67 -17.02
C GLN A 221 -5.73 -14.43 -15.74
N GLU A 222 -4.44 -14.79 -15.89
CA GLU A 222 -3.25 -14.53 -15.07
C GLU A 222 -3.38 -13.51 -13.93
N GLU A 223 -2.73 -13.86 -12.82
CA GLU A 223 -2.55 -13.01 -11.63
C GLU A 223 -2.35 -11.54 -12.00
N ALA A 224 -3.33 -10.70 -11.66
CA ALA A 224 -3.34 -9.29 -12.06
C ALA A 224 -2.05 -8.61 -11.57
N SER A 225 -1.39 -7.90 -12.48
CA SER A 225 -0.13 -7.22 -12.18
C SER A 225 -0.31 -6.32 -10.95
N PRO A 226 0.68 -6.26 -10.04
CA PRO A 226 0.52 -5.49 -8.82
C PRO A 226 0.58 -3.96 -9.03
N LEU A 227 0.77 -3.54 -10.29
CA LEU A 227 0.69 -2.16 -10.74
C LEU A 227 -0.65 -1.87 -11.46
N GLU A 228 -1.60 -2.80 -11.40
CA GLU A 228 -2.90 -2.67 -12.04
C GLU A 228 -4.03 -2.48 -11.02
N VAL A 229 -4.97 -1.60 -11.36
CA VAL A 229 -6.16 -1.31 -10.56
C VAL A 229 -7.39 -1.62 -11.41
N PHE A 230 -8.20 -2.57 -10.97
CA PHE A 230 -9.43 -2.92 -11.67
C PHE A 230 -10.55 -1.94 -11.33
N ILE A 231 -11.19 -1.38 -12.35
CA ILE A 231 -12.36 -0.49 -12.22
C ILE A 231 -13.60 -1.24 -12.71
N PRO A 232 -14.51 -1.66 -11.81
CA PRO A 232 -15.62 -2.54 -12.16
C PRO A 232 -16.73 -1.83 -12.95
N SER A 233 -16.84 -0.50 -12.84
CA SER A 233 -17.79 0.28 -13.64
C SER A 233 -17.35 1.73 -13.85
N LEU A 234 -17.81 2.36 -14.93
CA LEU A 234 -17.58 3.79 -15.21
C LEU A 234 -18.03 4.71 -14.06
N SER A 235 -19.07 4.31 -13.31
CA SER A 235 -19.56 5.06 -12.14
C SER A 235 -18.52 5.22 -11.03
N ARG A 236 -17.46 4.39 -11.03
CA ARG A 236 -16.37 4.43 -10.05
C ARG A 236 -15.27 5.43 -10.39
N ILE A 237 -15.26 5.97 -11.61
CA ILE A 237 -14.23 6.91 -12.05
C ILE A 237 -14.14 8.14 -11.15
N PRO A 238 -15.25 8.85 -10.81
CA PRO A 238 -15.15 10.04 -9.96
C PRO A 238 -14.51 9.75 -8.60
N SER A 239 -14.93 8.68 -7.92
CA SER A 239 -14.38 8.30 -6.61
C SER A 239 -12.89 7.93 -6.69
N PHE A 240 -12.49 7.22 -7.74
CA PHE A 240 -11.08 6.86 -7.95
C PHE A 240 -10.21 8.08 -8.31
N LEU A 241 -10.73 9.00 -9.12
CA LEU A 241 -10.05 10.27 -9.42
C LEU A 241 -9.88 11.12 -8.17
N ILE A 242 -10.93 11.24 -7.34
CA ILE A 242 -10.85 11.95 -6.05
C ILE A 242 -9.78 11.33 -5.17
N LEU A 243 -9.73 10.00 -5.06
CA LEU A 243 -8.70 9.30 -4.30
C LEU A 243 -7.28 9.67 -4.77
N ILE A 244 -7.01 9.63 -6.07
CA ILE A 244 -5.69 10.01 -6.62
C ILE A 244 -5.39 11.49 -6.36
N ILE A 245 -6.37 12.36 -6.59
CA ILE A 245 -6.23 13.81 -6.42
C ILE A 245 -5.97 14.15 -4.96
N ASP A 246 -6.65 13.49 -4.01
CA ASP A 246 -6.50 13.72 -2.56
C ASP A 246 -5.10 13.39 -2.07
N VAL A 247 -4.36 12.49 -2.73
CA VAL A 247 -2.97 12.21 -2.37
C VAL A 247 -2.08 13.44 -2.60
N LEU A 248 -2.34 14.24 -3.65
CA LEU A 248 -1.52 15.39 -4.04
C LEU A 248 -1.46 16.49 -2.95
N PRO A 249 -2.58 17.05 -2.45
CA PRO A 249 -2.55 18.07 -1.41
C PRO A 249 -2.10 17.51 -0.07
N ASN A 250 -2.42 16.25 0.26
CA ASN A 250 -2.00 15.64 1.52
C ASN A 250 -0.48 15.40 1.56
N TYR A 251 0.17 15.23 0.42
CA TYR A 251 1.62 15.30 0.31
C TYR A 251 2.13 16.76 0.39
N LEU A 252 1.52 17.70 -0.35
CA LEU A 252 2.01 19.09 -0.48
C LEU A 252 1.83 19.98 0.76
N ASN A 253 0.82 19.73 1.61
CA ASN A 253 0.49 20.61 2.75
C ASN A 253 1.59 20.71 3.85
N LEU A 254 2.72 20.00 3.73
CA LEU A 254 3.86 20.12 4.65
C LEU A 254 5.12 20.71 4.01
N THR A 255 5.26 20.70 2.67
CA THR A 255 6.43 21.33 2.02
C THR A 255 6.35 22.85 2.00
N CYS A 256 5.16 23.44 2.13
CA CYS A 256 4.99 24.89 2.25
C CYS A 256 5.35 25.47 3.63
N PHE A 257 5.70 24.65 4.63
CA PHE A 257 6.18 25.12 5.94
C PHE A 257 7.71 25.06 6.10
N ILE A 258 8.44 24.65 5.06
CA ILE A 258 9.91 24.67 5.01
C ILE A 258 10.33 25.38 3.72
N ALA A 259 10.08 26.68 3.67
CA ALA A 259 10.71 27.63 2.75
C ALA A 259 10.97 28.94 3.50
#